data_AF-K1TV49-F1
#
_entry.id   AF-K1TV49-F1
#
_cell.length_a   1.000
_cell.length_b   1.000
_cell.length_c   1.000
_cell.angle_alpha   90.00
_cell.angle_beta   90.00
_cell.angle_gamma   90.00
#
_symmetry.space_group_name_H-M   'P 1'
#
loop_
_entity.id
_entity.type
_entity.pdbx_description
1 polymer ?
#
loop_
_entity_poly.entity_id
_entity_poly.type
_entity_poly.pdbx_seq_one_letter_code
_entity_poly.pdbx_strand_id
1 'polypeptide(L)' 'MKLVIAEKPSVGAAIAAVMGANEKRSGYFEGGGYLVSWCIGHLISLADAATYNEQFRKWKY' A
#
# COMPACT_ATOMS: atom_id res chain seq x y z
N MET A 1 10.11 -11.07 -13.05
CA MET A 1 10.16 -10.18 -11.87
C MET A 1 8.80 -10.20 -11.20
N LYS A 2 8.72 -10.37 -9.88
CA LYS A 2 7.46 -10.50 -9.13
C LYS A 2 7.35 -9.39 -8.06
N LEU A 3 6.16 -8.83 -7.87
CA LEU A 3 5.90 -7.81 -6.86
C LEU A 3 5.18 -8.44 -5.65
N VAL A 4 5.63 -8.11 -4.45
CA VAL A 4 4.99 -8.44 -3.18
C VAL A 4 4.61 -7.15 -2.48
N ILE A 5 3.35 -7.04 -2.03
CA ILE A 5 2.83 -5.89 -1.28
C ILE A 5 2.47 -6.34 0.13
N ALA A 6 3.15 -5.77 1.12
CA ALA A 6 2.87 -5.98 2.53
C ALA A 6 1.95 -4.88 3.11
N GLU A 7 1.36 -5.10 4.27
CA GLU A 7 0.47 -4.12 4.92
C GLU A 7 1.21 -2.93 5.56
N LYS A 8 2.49 -3.11 5.91
CA LYS A 8 3.31 -2.12 6.63
C LYS A 8 4.80 -2.33 6.37
N PRO A 9 5.65 -1.29 6.58
CA PRO A 9 7.08 -1.35 6.27
C PRO A 9 7.84 -2.49 6.97
N SER A 10 7.52 -2.77 8.23
CA SER A 10 8.22 -3.81 9.00
C SER A 10 7.97 -5.22 8.45
N VAL A 11 6.77 -5.50 7.96
CA VAL A 11 6.44 -6.79 7.32
C VAL A 11 7.11 -6.90 5.95
N GLY A 12 7.12 -5.82 5.17
CA GLY A 12 7.82 -5.77 3.89
C GLY A 12 9.32 -6.04 4.04
N ALA A 13 9.96 -5.46 5.04
CA ALA A 13 11.38 -5.70 5.33
C ALA A 13 11.68 -7.16 5.72
N ALA A 14 10.82 -7.77 6.55
CA ALA A 14 10.96 -9.19 6.93
C ALA A 14 10.83 -10.13 5.71
N ILE A 15 9.87 -9.85 4.81
CA ILE A 15 9.70 -10.62 3.57
C ILE A 15 10.90 -10.41 2.65
N ALA A 16 11.35 -9.18 2.46
CA ALA A 16 12.48 -8.85 1.60
C ALA A 16 13.76 -9.62 1.98
N ALA A 17 14.03 -9.74 3.28
CA ALA A 17 15.16 -10.50 3.82
C ALA A 17 15.12 -12.00 3.45
N VAL A 18 13.95 -12.64 3.50
CA VAL A 18 13.80 -14.06 3.14
C VAL A 18 13.86 -14.27 1.62
N MET A 19 13.37 -13.31 0.85
CA MET A 19 13.27 -13.39 -0.61
C MET A 19 14.56 -12.99 -1.34
N GLY A 20 15.59 -12.55 -0.61
CA GLY A 20 16.85 -12.06 -1.20
C GLY A 20 16.70 -10.70 -1.90
N ALA A 21 15.66 -9.93 -1.56
CA ALA A 21 15.48 -8.56 -2.02
C ALA A 21 16.26 -7.61 -1.10
N ASN A 22 17.59 -7.59 -1.26
CA ASN A 22 18.50 -6.93 -0.33
C ASN A 22 18.75 -5.45 -0.64
N GLU A 23 18.42 -4.99 -1.85
CA GLU A 23 18.65 -3.61 -2.25
C GLU A 23 17.48 -2.72 -1.80
N LYS A 24 17.74 -1.83 -0.86
CA LYS A 24 16.73 -0.87 -0.39
C LYS A 24 16.58 0.29 -1.38
N ARG A 25 15.34 0.66 -1.67
CA ARG A 25 14.94 1.83 -2.46
C ARG A 25 13.94 2.68 -1.68
N SER A 26 13.53 3.80 -2.25
CA SER A 26 12.47 4.64 -1.66
C SER A 26 11.12 3.94 -1.80
N GLY A 27 10.62 3.37 -0.70
CA GLY A 27 9.30 2.71 -0.64
C GLY A 27 9.26 1.22 -1.00
N TYR A 28 10.39 0.58 -1.30
CA TYR A 28 10.46 -0.86 -1.56
C TYR A 28 11.88 -1.42 -1.44
N PHE A 29 12.00 -2.74 -1.49
CA PHE A 29 13.25 -3.48 -1.67
C PHE A 29 13.25 -4.23 -3.00
N GLU A 30 14.43 -4.41 -3.60
CA GLU A 30 14.62 -5.20 -4.83
C GLU A 30 15.76 -6.19 -4.72
N GLY A 31 15.70 -7.26 -5.52
CA GLY A 31 16.71 -8.32 -5.56
C GLY A 31 16.07 -9.71 -5.61
N GLY A 32 16.85 -10.73 -5.98
CA GLY A 32 16.36 -12.11 -6.07
C GLY A 32 15.23 -12.32 -7.09
N GLY A 33 15.00 -11.38 -8.00
CA GLY A 33 13.86 -11.38 -8.94
C GLY A 33 12.54 -10.85 -8.35
N TYR A 34 12.58 -10.27 -7.15
CA TYR A 34 11.44 -9.71 -6.43
C TYR A 34 11.56 -8.20 -6.25
N LEU A 35 10.39 -7.57 -6.22
CA LEU A 35 10.16 -6.23 -5.68
C LEU A 35 9.27 -6.42 -4.46
N VAL A 36 9.66 -5.87 -3.31
CA VAL A 36 8.90 -5.99 -2.05
C VAL A 36 8.59 -4.59 -1.54
N SER A 37 7.32 -4.20 -1.59
CA SER A 37 6.82 -2.89 -1.15
C SER A 37 5.72 -3.08 -0.09
N TRP A 38 5.16 -1.98 0.41
CA TRP A 38 4.16 -2.00 1.47
C TRP A 38 3.20 -0.82 1.38
N CYS A 39 2.03 -1.00 1.97
CA CYS A 39 1.10 0.08 2.26
C CYS A 39 1.50 0.82 3.56
N ILE A 40 1.01 2.04 3.72
CA ILE A 40 1.02 2.76 4.99
C ILE A 40 -0.45 3.03 5.34
N GLY A 41 -1.06 2.09 6.06
CA GLY A 41 -2.50 2.09 6.30
C GLY A 41 -3.31 1.84 5.02
N HIS A 42 -4.53 2.35 4.97
CA HIS A 42 -5.37 2.28 3.78
C HIS A 42 -4.92 3.29 2.73
N LEU A 43 -4.48 2.82 1.56
CA LEU A 43 -4.11 3.70 0.45
C LEU A 43 -5.32 4.34 -0.23
N ILE A 44 -6.50 3.77 -0.02
CA ILE A 44 -7.76 4.22 -0.58
C ILE A 44 -8.83 4.24 0.52
N SER A 45 -9.76 5.16 0.40
CA SER A 45 -10.97 5.23 1.21
C SER A 45 -12.18 5.29 0.30
N LEU A 46 -13.36 4.98 0.85
CA LEU A 46 -14.61 5.31 0.17
C LEU A 46 -14.68 6.82 -0.06
N ALA A 47 -15.26 7.21 -1.18
CA ALA A 47 -15.57 8.61 -1.43
C ALA A 47 -16.71 9.06 -0.51
N ASP A 48 -16.70 10.33 -0.13
CA ASP A 48 -17.81 10.93 0.62
C ASP A 48 -19.08 10.92 -0.26
N ALA A 49 -20.26 10.81 0.36
CA ALA A 49 -21.52 10.89 -0.37
C ALA A 49 -21.63 12.18 -1.22
N ALA A 50 -21.07 13.28 -0.71
CA ALA A 50 -21.00 14.56 -1.41
C ALA A 50 -20.13 14.51 -2.68
N THR A 51 -19.20 13.56 -2.81
CA THR A 51 -18.44 13.34 -4.04
C THR A 51 -19.33 12.81 -5.17
N TYR A 52 -20.36 12.04 -4.84
CA TYR A 52 -21.31 11.51 -5.82
C TYR A 52 -22.40 12.52 -6.17
N ASN A 53 -22.91 13.27 -5.18
CA ASN A 53 -23.85 14.37 -5.40
C ASN A 53 -23.83 15.33 -4.21
N GLU A 54 -23.65 16.62 -4.47
CA GLU A 54 -23.57 17.68 -3.45
C GLU A 54 -24.80 17.71 -2.53
N GLN A 55 -25.98 17.29 -3.01
CA GLN A 55 -27.19 17.22 -2.19
C GLN A 55 -27.04 16.31 -0.96
N PHE A 56 -26.16 15.30 -1.03
CA PHE A 56 -25.92 14.34 0.06
C PHE A 56 -24.93 14.85 1.12
N ARG A 57 -24.36 16.05 0.94
CA ARG A 57 -23.45 16.65 1.94
C ARG A 57 -24.14 16.91 3.28
N LYS A 58 -25.45 17.20 3.25
CA LYS A 58 -26.26 17.43 4.46
C LYS A 58 -27.26 16.29 4.62
N TRP A 59 -27.25 15.68 5.79
CA TRP A 59 -28.22 14.66 6.15
C TRP A 59 -29.60 15.32 6.31
N LYS A 60 -30.62 14.70 5.72
CA LYS A 60 -32.03 15.10 5.85
C LYS A 60 -32.82 13.89 6.34
N TYR A 61 -33.66 14.12 7.35
CA TYR A 61 -34.60 13.15 7.88
C TYR A 61 -35.97 13.34 7.22
#